data_AF-A0A0F0GD06-F1
#
_entry.id   AF-A0A0F0GD06-F1
#
_cell.length_a   1.000
_cell.length_b   1.000
_cell.length_c   1.000
_cell.angle_alpha   90.00
_cell.angle_beta   90.00
_cell.angle_gamma   90.00
#
_symmetry.space_group_name_H-M   'P 1'
#
loop_
_entity.id
_entity.type
_entity.pdbx_description
1 polymer ?
#
loop_
_entity_poly.entity_id
_entity_poly.type
_entity_poly.pdbx_seq_one_letter_code
_entity_poly.pdbx_strand_id
1 'polypeptide(L)'
;QNDPEPRDPEPAPLVNQHTKSWKKTGQLEVKMLLDTVTGMAYEAALDPLAKPRPETDEGPDLRSRSEREGDAFAELVNLVLRA
;
A
#
# COMPACT_ATOMS: atom_id res chain seq x y z
N GLN A 1 -35.42 -38.70 -6.46
CA GLN A 1 -35.60 -37.24 -6.55
C GLN A 1 -34.19 -36.67 -6.59
N ASN A 2 -33.86 -35.91 -7.64
CA ASN A 2 -32.55 -35.30 -7.84
C ASN A 2 -32.40 -34.14 -6.84
N ASP A 3 -31.55 -34.30 -5.82
CA ASP A 3 -31.14 -33.15 -5.03
C ASP A 3 -30.22 -32.28 -5.88
N PRO A 4 -30.45 -30.96 -5.97
CA PRO A 4 -29.58 -30.07 -6.73
C PRO A 4 -28.22 -30.00 -6.01
N GLU A 5 -27.14 -30.19 -6.76
CA GLU A 5 -25.78 -30.00 -6.24
C GLU A 5 -25.64 -28.60 -5.61
N PRO A 6 -24.89 -28.46 -4.50
CA PRO A 6 -24.61 -27.17 -3.93
C PRO A 6 -23.94 -26.30 -5.00
N ARG A 7 -24.62 -25.23 -5.41
CA ARG A 7 -23.98 -24.23 -6.27
C ARG A 7 -22.85 -23.63 -5.46
N ASP A 8 -21.63 -23.68 -6.00
CA ASP A 8 -20.53 -22.93 -5.44
C ASP A 8 -20.99 -21.48 -5.23
N PRO A 9 -20.79 -20.89 -4.04
CA PRO A 9 -21.15 -19.51 -3.82
C PRO A 9 -20.42 -18.64 -4.83
N GLU A 10 -21.12 -17.68 -5.43
CA GLU A 10 -20.46 -16.68 -6.27
C GLU A 10 -19.27 -16.09 -5.51
N PRO A 11 -18.11 -15.90 -6.16
CA PRO A 11 -16.96 -15.28 -5.52
C PRO A 11 -17.38 -13.94 -4.92
N ALA A 12 -17.08 -13.74 -3.64
CA ALA A 12 -17.38 -12.47 -2.99
C ALA A 12 -16.72 -11.33 -3.79
N PRO A 13 -17.40 -10.18 -3.97
CA PRO A 13 -16.84 -9.06 -4.70
C PRO A 13 -15.49 -8.65 -4.08
N LEU A 14 -14.51 -8.39 -4.94
CA LEU A 14 -13.19 -7.90 -4.55
C LEU A 14 -13.34 -6.47 -4.00
N VAL A 15 -13.57 -6.37 -2.69
CA VAL A 15 -13.68 -5.09 -1.99
C VAL A 15 -12.32 -4.67 -1.45
N ASN A 16 -12.01 -3.38 -1.57
CA ASN A 16 -10.84 -2.81 -0.94
C ASN A 16 -10.95 -2.90 0.58
N GLN A 17 -9.91 -3.41 1.23
CA GLN A 17 -9.85 -3.55 2.68
C GLN A 17 -8.67 -2.77 3.24
N HIS A 18 -8.86 -2.15 4.39
CA HIS A 18 -7.76 -1.66 5.22
C HIS A 18 -7.89 -2.21 6.64
N THR A 19 -6.75 -2.49 7.27
CA THR A 19 -6.67 -2.72 8.71
C THR A 19 -5.57 -1.86 9.31
N LYS A 20 -5.76 -1.45 10.56
CA LYS A 20 -4.90 -0.50 11.26
C LYS A 20 -4.62 -1.03 12.66
N SER A 21 -3.36 -0.98 13.07
CA SER A 21 -2.94 -1.37 14.42
C SER A 21 -1.84 -0.44 14.92
N TRP A 22 -2.03 0.14 16.10
CA TRP A 22 -1.01 0.97 16.74
C TRP A 22 -0.02 0.10 17.50
N LYS A 23 1.27 0.26 17.20
CA LYS A 23 2.36 -0.35 17.95
C LYS A 23 2.64 0.48 19.21
N LYS A 24 3.15 -0.17 20.26
CA LYS A 24 3.59 0.51 21.50
C LYS A 24 4.71 1.53 21.26
N THR A 25 5.44 1.41 20.15
CA THR A 25 6.46 2.36 19.70
C THR A 25 5.88 3.66 19.16
N GLY A 26 4.55 3.80 19.08
CA GLY A 26 3.89 4.97 18.50
C GLY A 26 3.75 4.92 16.98
N GLN A 27 4.15 3.83 16.33
CA GLN A 27 4.01 3.64 14.89
C GLN A 27 2.63 3.06 14.56
N LEU A 28 1.99 3.57 13.51
CA LEU A 28 0.78 2.99 12.93
C LEU A 28 1.17 1.96 11.88
N GLU A 29 0.82 0.69 12.11
CA GLU A 29 0.90 -0.34 11.07
C GLU A 29 -0.41 -0.37 10.29
N VAL A 30 -0.29 -0.28 8.97
CA VAL A 30 -1.42 -0.32 8.04
C VAL A 30 -1.23 -1.51 7.10
N LYS A 31 -2.28 -2.31 6.92
CA LYS A 31 -2.34 -3.33 5.86
C LYS A 31 -3.50 -3.01 4.93
N MET A 32 -3.24 -2.99 3.64
CA MET A 32 -4.26 -2.76 2.60
C MET A 32 -4.35 -3.98 1.70
N LEU A 33 -5.56 -4.33 1.30
CA LEU A 33 -5.86 -5.24 0.21
C LEU A 33 -6.64 -4.43 -0.82
N LEU A 34 -6.04 -4.22 -1.98
CA LEU A 34 -6.60 -3.38 -3.04
C LEU A 34 -6.99 -4.24 -4.23
N ASP A 35 -8.10 -3.89 -4.89
CA ASP A 35 -8.45 -4.37 -6.21
C ASP A 35 -7.35 -4.00 -7.21
N THR A 36 -7.33 -4.68 -8.35
CA THR A 36 -6.25 -4.52 -9.34
C THR A 36 -6.09 -3.07 -9.81
N VAL A 37 -7.18 -2.36 -10.07
CA VAL A 37 -7.12 -0.98 -10.60
C VAL A 37 -6.57 -0.04 -9.53
N THR A 38 -7.10 -0.12 -8.31
CA THR A 38 -6.65 0.71 -7.19
C THR A 38 -5.22 0.36 -6.77
N GLY A 39 -4.85 -0.92 -6.80
CA GLY A 39 -3.49 -1.39 -6.49
C GLY A 39 -2.46 -0.84 -7.48
N MET A 40 -2.75 -0.89 -8.78
CA MET A 40 -1.89 -0.30 -9.81
C MET A 40 -1.76 1.22 -9.63
N ALA A 41 -2.86 1.91 -9.33
CA ALA A 41 -2.84 3.35 -9.08
C ALA A 41 -2.02 3.70 -7.83
N TYR A 42 -2.13 2.90 -6.76
CA TYR A 42 -1.34 3.05 -5.54
C TYR A 42 0.15 2.89 -5.80
N GLU A 43 0.55 1.83 -6.52
CA GLU A 43 1.95 1.62 -6.89
C GLU A 43 2.48 2.78 -7.75
N ALA A 44 1.73 3.20 -8.77
CA ALA A 44 2.12 4.30 -9.65
C ALA A 44 2.25 5.65 -8.90
N ALA A 45 1.43 5.88 -7.88
CA ALA A 45 1.51 7.09 -7.06
C ALA A 45 2.77 7.11 -6.19
N LEU A 46 3.21 5.95 -5.66
CA LEU A 46 4.38 5.87 -4.79
C LEU A 46 5.70 5.77 -5.56
N ASP A 47 5.73 5.11 -6.72
CA ASP A 47 6.96 4.87 -7.50
C ASP A 47 7.86 6.11 -7.67
N PRO A 48 7.35 7.29 -8.13
CA PRO A 48 8.21 8.45 -8.30
C PRO A 48 8.80 8.99 -6.99
N LEU A 49 8.10 8.80 -5.87
CA LEU A 49 8.49 9.30 -4.55
C LEU A 49 9.40 8.31 -3.79
N ALA A 50 9.32 7.02 -4.12
CA ALA A 50 10.08 5.94 -3.48
C ALA A 50 11.45 5.66 -4.14
N LYS A 51 11.85 6.45 -5.14
CA LYS A 51 13.15 6.31 -5.80
C LYS A 51 14.29 6.56 -4.81
N PRO A 52 15.42 5.82 -4.93
CA PRO A 52 16.63 6.16 -4.20
C PRO A 52 16.99 7.62 -4.46
N ARG A 53 17.43 8.31 -3.41
CA ARG A 53 18.06 9.63 -3.57
C ARG A 53 19.33 9.48 -4.41
N PRO A 54 19.68 10.51 -5.20
CA PRO A 54 20.97 10.54 -5.89
C PRO A 54 22.12 10.31 -4.91
N GLU A 55 23.16 9.62 -5.37
CA GLU A 55 24.40 9.50 -4.63
C GLU A 55 25.04 10.88 -4.44
N THR A 56 25.51 11.15 -3.23
CA THR A 56 26.21 12.40 -2.88
C THR A 56 27.61 12.08 -2.39
N ASP A 57 28.40 13.11 -2.04
CA ASP A 57 29.72 12.93 -1.41
C ASP A 57 29.65 12.16 -0.07
N GLU A 58 28.45 12.07 0.54
CA GLU A 58 28.18 11.28 1.75
C GLU A 58 27.85 9.80 1.46
N GLY A 59 27.75 9.43 0.19
CA GLY A 59 27.50 8.07 -0.28
C GLY A 59 26.08 7.84 -0.83
N PRO A 60 25.73 6.56 -1.11
CA PRO A 60 24.47 6.19 -1.72
C PRO A 60 23.30 6.23 -0.71
N ASP A 61 22.07 6.22 -1.22
CA ASP A 61 20.87 6.09 -0.37
C ASP A 61 20.82 4.70 0.30
N LEU A 62 21.02 4.69 1.63
CA LEU A 62 21.07 3.47 2.44
C LEU A 62 19.68 2.94 2.84
N ARG A 63 18.60 3.70 2.59
CA ARG A 63 17.24 3.27 2.93
C ARG A 63 16.88 2.06 2.08
N SER A 64 16.30 1.04 2.71
CA SER A 64 15.66 -0.06 2.02
C SER A 64 14.49 0.41 1.15
N ARG A 65 14.07 -0.41 0.19
CA ARG A 65 12.88 -0.09 -0.63
C ARG A 65 11.64 0.15 0.23
N SER A 66 11.43 -0.68 1.25
CA SER A 66 10.28 -0.57 2.16
C SER A 66 10.28 0.76 2.92
N GLU A 67 11.45 1.21 3.42
CA GLU A 67 11.57 2.51 4.08
C GLU A 67 11.25 3.66 3.12
N ARG A 68 11.73 3.61 1.87
CA ARG A 68 11.42 4.64 0.86
C ARG A 68 9.95 4.66 0.46
N GLU A 69 9.30 3.51 0.35
CA GLU A 69 7.85 3.42 0.08
C GLU A 69 7.02 3.96 1.27
N GLY A 70 7.48 3.74 2.51
CA GLY A 70 6.89 4.37 3.70
C GLY A 70 7.00 5.90 3.68
N ASP A 71 8.20 6.42 3.39
CA ASP A 71 8.43 7.86 3.23
C ASP A 71 7.58 8.45 2.09
N ALA A 72 7.47 7.75 0.96
CA ALA A 72 6.65 8.13 -0.18
C ALA A 72 5.17 8.24 0.17
N PHE A 73 4.64 7.29 0.96
CA PHE A 73 3.27 7.35 1.44
C PHE A 73 3.04 8.54 2.36
N ALA A 74 3.97 8.85 3.26
CA ALA A 74 3.87 10.03 4.11
C ALA A 74 3.84 11.33 3.28
N GLU A 75 4.65 11.42 2.23
CA GLU A 75 4.62 12.58 1.32
C GLU A 75 3.31 12.66 0.52
N LEU A 76 2.77 11.54 0.04
CA LEU A 76 1.45 11.51 -0.61
C LEU A 76 0.34 12.04 0.33
N VAL A 77 0.34 11.64 1.61
CA VAL A 77 -0.60 12.16 2.60
C VAL A 77 -0.43 13.67 2.79
N ASN A 78 0.82 14.14 2.90
CA ASN A 78 1.11 15.57 3.01
C ASN A 78 0.62 16.37 1.79
N LEU A 79 0.78 15.83 0.58
CA LEU A 79 0.28 16.46 -0.65
C LEU A 79 -1.24 16.60 -0.63
N VAL A 80 -1.96 15.55 -0.23
CA VAL A 80 -3.43 15.57 -0.12
C VAL A 80 -3.92 16.54 0.96
N LEU A 81 -3.23 16.64 2.10
CA LEU A 81 -3.62 17.54 3.19
C LEU A 81 -3.30 19.02 2.91
N ARG A 82 -2.45 19.31 1.92
CA ARG A 82 -2.14 20.66 1.46
C ARG A 82 -3.07 21.15 0.34
N ALA A 83 -3.84 20.24 -0.26
CA ALA A 83 -4.71 20.50 -1.41
C ALA A 83 -6.08 21.08 -1.01
#